data_AF-A0A1M5I0W5-F1
#
_entry.id   AF-A0A1M5I0W5-F1
#
_cell.length_a   1.000
_cell.length_b   1.000
_cell.length_c   1.000
_cell.angle_alpha   90.00
_cell.angle_beta   90.00
_cell.angle_gamma   90.00
#
_symmetry.space_group_name_H-M   'P 1'
#
loop_
_entity.id
_entity.type
_entity.pdbx_description
1 polymer ?
#
loop_
_entity_poly.entity_id
_entity_poly.type
_entity_poly.pdbx_seq_one_letter_code
_entity_poly.pdbx_strand_id
1 'polypeptide(L)'
;MKSDKIILGVLGGVAIGALLGVLFAPDKGDDTRKKIMDKSNDYADELKDKLDTLLGSITNKYEKLWKDGENIVAEGKSKFKEAKSQGEDFVSESKSQFNDAKNEFKNS
;
A
#
# COMPACT_ATOMS: atom_id res chain seq x y z
N MET A 1 6.01 -5.86 13.92
CA MET A 1 5.08 -4.70 14.01
C MET A 1 5.23 -3.63 12.90
N LYS A 2 6.36 -3.46 12.20
CA LYS A 2 6.47 -2.46 11.09
C LYS A 2 6.43 -3.11 9.70
N SER A 3 7.15 -4.22 9.48
CA SER A 3 6.99 -5.01 8.26
C SER A 3 5.58 -5.61 8.17
N ASP A 4 4.96 -5.97 9.29
CA ASP A 4 3.54 -6.36 9.28
C ASP A 4 2.66 -5.20 8.83
N LYS A 5 3.02 -3.93 9.08
CA LYS A 5 2.25 -2.77 8.60
C LYS A 5 2.57 -2.38 7.16
N ILE A 6 3.78 -2.67 6.67
CA ILE A 6 4.15 -2.44 5.27
C ILE A 6 3.64 -3.58 4.41
N ILE A 7 3.72 -4.83 4.86
CA ILE A 7 3.12 -5.98 4.20
C ILE A 7 1.62 -5.93 4.35
N LEU A 8 1.05 -5.56 5.50
CA LEU A 8 -0.38 -5.26 5.55
C LEU A 8 -0.74 -3.97 4.82
N GLY A 9 0.23 -3.09 4.53
CA GLY A 9 0.05 -1.89 3.72
C GLY A 9 0.20 -2.16 2.22
N VAL A 10 0.99 -3.16 1.84
CA VAL A 10 1.26 -3.58 0.46
C VAL A 10 0.34 -4.71 0.09
N LEU A 11 0.10 -5.72 0.92
CA LEU A 11 -1.04 -6.63 0.79
C LEU A 11 -2.33 -5.89 1.06
N GLY A 12 -2.37 -4.92 1.97
CA GLY A 12 -3.51 -4.02 2.05
C GLY A 12 -3.62 -3.22 0.76
N GLY A 13 -2.53 -2.69 0.22
CA GLY A 13 -2.53 -1.91 -1.02
C GLY A 13 -2.74 -2.73 -2.29
N VAL A 14 -2.33 -4.00 -2.30
CA VAL A 14 -2.47 -4.97 -3.38
C VAL A 14 -3.79 -5.68 -3.24
N ALA A 15 -4.30 -5.96 -2.04
CA ALA A 15 -5.64 -6.48 -1.86
C ALA A 15 -6.65 -5.38 -2.07
N ILE A 16 -6.51 -4.20 -1.47
CA ILE A 16 -7.34 -3.03 -1.83
C ILE A 16 -7.13 -2.71 -3.30
N GLY A 17 -5.91 -2.74 -3.83
CA GLY A 17 -5.63 -2.49 -5.24
C GLY A 17 -6.17 -3.54 -6.20
N ALA A 18 -6.18 -4.81 -5.83
CA ALA A 18 -6.73 -5.92 -6.60
C ALA A 18 -8.24 -6.02 -6.43
N LEU A 19 -8.77 -5.73 -5.25
CA LEU A 19 -10.20 -5.62 -5.01
C LEU A 19 -10.75 -4.43 -5.81
N LEU A 20 -10.11 -3.26 -5.73
CA LEU A 20 -10.44 -2.13 -6.59
C LEU A 20 -10.19 -2.48 -8.06
N GLY A 21 -9.12 -3.19 -8.39
CA GLY A 21 -8.80 -3.60 -9.76
C GLY A 21 -9.84 -4.55 -10.37
N VAL A 22 -10.28 -5.55 -9.61
CA VAL A 22 -11.33 -6.51 -9.99
C VAL A 22 -12.71 -5.83 -9.99
N LEU A 23 -12.97 -4.93 -9.04
CA LEU A 23 -14.24 -4.19 -8.96
C LEU A 23 -14.40 -3.21 -10.12
N PHE A 24 -13.32 -2.51 -10.51
CA PHE A 24 -13.34 -1.58 -11.65
C PHE A 24 -13.31 -2.30 -13.01
N ALA A 25 -12.75 -3.51 -13.08
CA ALA A 25 -12.70 -4.30 -14.31
C ALA A 25 -13.11 -5.77 -14.08
N PRO A 26 -14.43 -6.06 -14.04
CA PRO A 26 -14.90 -7.42 -13.81
C PRO A 26 -14.97 -8.24 -15.11
N ASP A 27 -14.37 -9.44 -15.08
CA ASP A 27 -14.58 -10.48 -16.09
C ASP A 27 -15.93 -11.20 -15.85
N LYS A 28 -16.53 -11.78 -16.89
CA LYS A 28 -17.74 -12.61 -16.76
C LYS A 28 -17.45 -13.85 -15.91
N GLY A 29 -18.31 -14.12 -14.92
CA GLY A 29 -18.04 -15.11 -13.88
C GLY A 29 -17.85 -16.55 -14.37
N ASP A 30 -18.49 -16.97 -15.47
CA ASP A 30 -18.29 -18.30 -16.03
C ASP A 30 -16.90 -18.45 -16.67
N ASP A 31 -16.40 -17.38 -17.28
CA ASP A 31 -15.07 -17.33 -17.86
C ASP A 31 -13.97 -17.21 -16.80
N THR A 32 -14.21 -16.50 -15.69
CA THR A 32 -13.27 -16.44 -14.56
C THR A 32 -13.08 -17.82 -13.93
N ARG A 33 -14.15 -18.60 -13.74
CA ARG A 33 -14.06 -19.96 -13.20
C ARG A 33 -13.33 -20.91 -14.13
N LYS A 34 -13.63 -20.83 -15.43
CA LYS A 34 -12.93 -21.62 -16.45
C LYS A 34 -11.45 -21.25 -16.52
N LYS A 35 -11.12 -19.95 -16.51
CA LYS A 35 -9.73 -19.47 -16.42
C LYS A 35 -9.03 -19.94 -15.13
N ILE A 36 -9.69 -20.01 -13.97
CA ILE A 36 -9.04 -20.52 -12.76
C ILE A 36 -8.64 -22.00 -12.92
N MET A 37 -9.47 -22.81 -13.58
CA MET A 37 -9.17 -24.21 -13.87
C MET A 37 -8.12 -24.40 -14.96
N ASP A 38 -8.16 -23.58 -16.01
CA ASP A 38 -7.25 -23.74 -17.16
C ASP A 38 -5.89 -23.06 -16.88
N LYS A 39 -5.87 -21.92 -16.18
CA LYS A 39 -4.65 -21.18 -15.85
C LYS A 39 -3.85 -21.81 -14.72
N SER A 40 -4.43 -22.68 -13.88
CA SER A 40 -3.70 -23.26 -12.74
C SER A 40 -2.49 -24.11 -13.13
N ASN A 41 -2.41 -24.64 -14.36
CA ASN A 41 -1.26 -25.44 -14.78
C ASN A 41 -0.22 -24.69 -15.65
N ASP A 42 -0.62 -23.75 -16.52
CA ASP A 42 0.32 -23.15 -17.49
C ASP A 42 0.64 -21.65 -17.24
N TYR A 43 -0.22 -20.88 -16.54
CA TYR A 43 0.07 -19.45 -16.25
C TYR A 43 1.22 -19.25 -15.27
N ALA A 44 1.61 -20.30 -14.56
CA ALA A 44 2.65 -20.23 -13.55
C ALA A 44 4.05 -20.11 -14.16
N ASP A 45 4.29 -20.73 -15.31
CA ASP A 45 5.65 -20.81 -15.87
C ASP A 45 5.97 -19.64 -16.81
N GLU A 46 5.02 -19.07 -17.53
CA GLU A 46 5.28 -17.84 -18.32
C GLU A 46 5.29 -16.56 -17.46
N LEU A 47 4.65 -16.58 -16.28
CA LEU A 47 4.74 -15.49 -15.29
C LEU A 47 6.14 -15.42 -14.67
N LYS A 48 6.85 -16.55 -14.55
CA LYS A 48 8.26 -16.60 -14.12
C LYS A 48 9.17 -15.91 -15.13
N ASP A 49 9.06 -16.22 -16.41
CA ASP A 49 9.99 -15.69 -17.41
C ASP A 49 9.87 -14.16 -17.60
N LYS A 50 8.65 -13.61 -17.45
CA LYS A 50 8.42 -12.17 -17.51
C LYS A 50 8.84 -11.45 -16.22
N LEU A 51 8.71 -12.08 -15.05
CA LEU A 51 9.25 -11.50 -13.81
C LEU A 51 10.78 -11.49 -13.80
N ASP A 52 11.41 -12.50 -14.39
CA ASP A 52 12.87 -12.54 -14.52
C ASP A 52 13.42 -11.49 -15.49
N THR A 53 12.71 -11.23 -16.61
CA THR A 53 13.09 -10.16 -17.54
C THR A 53 12.90 -8.75 -16.91
N LEU A 54 11.87 -8.58 -16.07
CA LEU A 54 11.62 -7.33 -15.33
C LEU A 54 12.66 -7.08 -14.23
N LEU A 55 13.08 -8.12 -13.50
CA LEU A 55 14.15 -8.04 -12.50
C LEU A 55 15.52 -7.74 -13.15
N GLY A 56 15.78 -8.31 -14.33
CA GLY A 56 16.97 -7.97 -15.11
C GLY A 56 17.01 -6.49 -15.55
N SER A 57 15.87 -5.96 -16.02
CA SER A 57 15.78 -4.56 -16.47
C SER A 57 15.81 -3.54 -15.32
N ILE A 58 15.27 -3.89 -14.15
CA ILE A 58 15.34 -3.06 -12.93
C ILE A 58 16.79 -3.00 -12.41
N THR A 59 17.53 -4.11 -12.47
CA THR A 59 18.94 -4.20 -12.03
C THR A 59 19.86 -3.26 -12.81
N ASN A 60 19.64 -3.08 -14.12
CA ASN A 60 20.41 -2.13 -14.94
C ASN A 60 20.01 -0.65 -14.75
N LYS A 61 18.80 -0.37 -14.27
CA LYS A 61 18.33 1.00 -13.95
C LYS A 61 18.51 1.37 -12.47
N TYR A 62 18.97 0.42 -11.65
CA TYR A 62 19.05 0.53 -10.20
C TYR A 62 20.00 1.64 -9.73
N GLU A 63 21.14 1.84 -10.40
CA GLU A 63 22.09 2.92 -10.05
C GLU A 63 21.50 4.33 -10.23
N LYS A 64 20.60 4.53 -11.19
CA LYS A 64 19.87 5.80 -11.35
C LYS A 64 18.72 5.93 -10.35
N LEU A 65 17.99 4.84 -10.12
CA LEU A 65 16.93 4.77 -9.11
C LEU A 65 17.45 4.99 -7.68
N TRP A 66 18.70 4.65 -7.37
CA TRP A 66 19.31 4.97 -6.08
C TRP A 66 19.55 6.45 -5.88
N LYS A 67 20.06 7.13 -6.92
CA LYS A 67 20.27 8.59 -6.88
C LYS A 67 18.96 9.37 -6.84
N ASP A 68 17.95 8.97 -7.62
CA ASP A 68 16.61 9.59 -7.57
C ASP A 68 15.84 9.19 -6.31
N GLY A 69 16.09 7.98 -5.80
CA GLY A 69 15.54 7.45 -4.56
C GLY A 69 15.99 8.22 -3.32
N GLU A 70 17.25 8.67 -3.24
CA GLU A 70 17.71 9.52 -2.13
C GLU A 70 16.92 10.83 -2.04
N ASN A 71 16.58 11.44 -3.18
CA ASN A 71 15.75 12.65 -3.22
C ASN A 71 14.30 12.35 -2.83
N ILE A 72 13.72 11.24 -3.31
CA ILE A 72 12.36 10.81 -2.95
C ILE A 72 12.27 10.41 -1.47
N VAL A 73 13.33 9.83 -0.90
CA VAL A 73 13.41 9.47 0.52
C VAL A 73 13.58 10.71 1.39
N ALA A 74 14.30 11.73 0.91
CA ALA A 74 14.39 13.02 1.57
C ALA A 74 13.05 13.78 1.55
N GLU A 75 12.38 13.86 0.39
CA GLU A 75 11.03 14.42 0.26
C GLU A 75 10.00 13.63 1.07
N GLY A 76 10.05 12.30 1.02
CA GLY A 76 9.21 11.41 1.82
C GLY A 76 9.44 11.58 3.32
N LYS A 77 10.69 11.77 3.77
CA LYS A 77 11.01 12.11 5.17
C LYS A 77 10.44 13.47 5.57
N SER A 78 10.47 14.47 4.68
CA SER A 78 9.90 15.78 4.97
C SER A 78 8.37 15.71 5.09
N LYS A 79 7.69 15.11 4.12
CA LYS A 79 6.23 14.92 4.11
C LYS A 79 5.75 14.02 5.23
N PHE A 80 6.53 13.01 5.60
CA PHE A 80 6.21 12.15 6.74
C PHE A 80 6.41 12.87 8.07
N LYS A 81 7.38 13.78 8.18
CA LYS A 81 7.58 14.60 9.38
C LYS A 81 6.48 15.65 9.52
N GLU A 82 6.01 16.22 8.41
CA GLU A 82 4.80 17.07 8.36
C GLU A 82 3.54 16.28 8.72
N ALA A 83 3.30 15.14 8.08
CA ALA A 83 2.14 14.29 8.38
C ALA A 83 2.16 13.77 9.82
N LYS A 84 3.35 13.53 10.38
CA LYS A 84 3.51 13.15 11.78
C LYS A 84 3.26 14.32 12.72
N SER A 85 3.74 15.52 12.40
CA SER A 85 3.45 16.72 13.19
C SER A 85 1.96 17.03 13.18
N GLN A 86 1.33 17.02 12.00
CA GLN A 86 -0.12 17.19 11.83
C GLN A 86 -0.90 16.09 12.56
N GLY A 87 -0.38 14.86 12.57
CA GLY A 87 -0.95 13.76 13.34
C GLY A 87 -0.82 13.95 14.86
N GLU A 88 0.31 14.46 15.35
CA GLU A 88 0.51 14.77 16.78
C GLU A 88 -0.35 15.93 17.23
N ASP A 89 -0.48 16.97 16.41
CA ASP A 89 -1.37 18.11 16.64
C ASP A 89 -2.84 17.64 16.66
N PHE A 90 -3.27 16.86 15.65
CA PHE A 90 -4.61 16.30 15.58
C PHE A 90 -4.92 15.36 16.76
N VAL A 91 -3.96 14.55 17.21
CA VAL A 91 -4.13 13.66 18.36
C VAL A 91 -4.19 14.45 19.66
N SER A 92 -3.39 15.51 19.80
CA SER A 92 -3.43 16.37 20.98
C SER A 92 -4.74 17.16 21.07
N GLU A 93 -5.22 17.66 19.92
CA GLU A 93 -6.48 18.39 19.78
C GLU A 93 -7.69 17.47 19.96
N SER A 94 -7.64 16.26 19.42
CA SER A 94 -8.64 15.22 19.69
C SER A 94 -8.69 14.86 21.17
N LYS A 95 -7.53 14.85 21.86
CA LYS A 95 -7.44 14.48 23.28
C LYS A 95 -7.89 15.61 24.21
N SER A 96 -7.63 16.87 23.87
CA SER A 96 -8.16 18.01 24.61
C SER A 96 -9.68 18.09 24.46
N GLN A 97 -10.19 18.01 23.22
CA GLN A 97 -11.63 17.99 22.95
C GLN A 97 -12.32 16.83 23.68
N PHE A 98 -11.69 15.66 23.74
CA PHE A 98 -12.25 14.51 24.46
C PHE A 98 -12.25 14.69 25.98
N ASN A 99 -11.22 15.33 26.56
CA ASN A 99 -11.16 15.60 28.00
C ASN A 99 -12.13 16.71 28.42
N ASP A 100 -12.27 17.74 27.59
CA ASP A 100 -13.20 18.83 27.84
C ASP A 100 -14.64 18.33 27.74
N ALA A 101 -14.97 17.57 26.69
CA ALA A 101 -16.26 16.90 26.57
C ALA A 101 -16.52 16.00 27.78
N LYS A 102 -15.53 15.19 28.19
CA LYS A 102 -15.69 14.29 29.35
C LYS A 102 -15.94 15.04 30.67
N ASN A 103 -15.32 16.20 30.88
CA ASN A 103 -15.54 17.00 32.08
C ASN A 103 -16.90 17.70 32.07
N GLU A 104 -17.34 18.15 30.89
CA GLU A 104 -18.68 18.74 30.69
C GLU A 104 -19.78 17.70 30.94
N PHE A 105 -19.60 16.45 30.46
CA PHE A 105 -20.51 15.33 30.76
C PHE A 105 -20.50 14.87 32.22
N LYS A 106 -19.46 15.18 33.01
CA LYS A 106 -19.33 14.73 34.41
C LYS A 106 -19.89 15.73 35.42
N ASN A 107 -19.92 17.02 35.06
CA ASN A 107 -20.47 18.09 35.87
C ASN A 107 -21.91 18.49 35.47
N SER A 108 -22.47 17.85 34.44
CA SER A 108 -23.89 17.89 34.08
C SER A 108 -24.63 16.68 34.62
#